data_AF-A0A7V7ZNJ3-F1
#
_entry.id   AF-A0A7V7ZNJ3-F1
#
_cell.length_a   1.000
_cell.length_b   1.000
_cell.length_c   1.000
_cell.angle_alpha   90.00
_cell.angle_beta   90.00
_cell.angle_gamma   90.00
#
_symmetry.space_group_name_H-M   'P 1'
#
loop_
_entity.id
_entity.type
_entity.pdbx_description
1 polymer ?
#
loop_
_entity_poly.entity_id
_entity_poly.type
_entity_poly.pdbx_seq_one_letter_code
_entity_poly.pdbx_strand_id
1 'polypeptide(L)'
;MTEQSRLLVVDDEVNIRRTLVALLQRSGYTVESAENGEEAVVLLEKQRFDLLLVDLKMPGMDGMQVVAAARTRQPEIEIIVLTGHGSLETAVEGLHQGVFDYLLKTTEPPKVIERVKAALTHHSQQTRQKALLDMVGSAVDELRSQQTRSESSERTGPSDRLVTAGALQIDTWRQVATIDGRSLSLTPTEFRVLLCLAEHAGNMLSYSQLVRCAQGYDADEAEAGDLIKPHIHHLRQKIEPDPSAPRYLLNVRGKGYLFSPVGG
;
A
#
# COMPACT_ATOMS: atom_id res chain seq x y z
N MET A 1 -26.05 1.36 13.54
CA MET A 1 -25.21 2.26 14.35
C MET A 1 -23.95 2.50 13.55
N THR A 2 -23.71 3.70 13.06
CA THR A 2 -22.40 4.06 12.49
C THR A 2 -21.41 4.04 13.65
N GLU A 3 -20.42 3.17 13.60
CA GLU A 3 -19.35 3.17 14.59
C GLU A 3 -18.71 4.55 14.62
N GLN A 4 -18.61 5.10 15.82
CA GLN A 4 -18.15 6.44 16.04
C GLN A 4 -16.63 6.41 15.99
N SER A 5 -16.03 6.92 14.90
CA SER A 5 -14.58 6.82 14.66
C SER A 5 -13.79 7.32 15.85
N ARG A 6 -12.73 6.59 16.20
CA ARG A 6 -11.87 6.80 17.35
C ARG A 6 -10.59 7.48 16.94
N LEU A 7 -10.33 8.65 17.51
CA LEU A 7 -9.20 9.50 17.18
C LEU A 7 -8.27 9.62 18.39
N LEU A 8 -6.97 9.67 18.13
CA LEU A 8 -5.95 10.01 19.11
C LEU A 8 -5.34 11.36 18.75
N VAL A 9 -5.33 12.31 19.69
CA VAL A 9 -4.69 13.63 19.54
C VAL A 9 -3.48 13.70 20.45
N VAL A 10 -2.29 13.95 19.89
CA VAL A 10 -1.03 14.03 20.63
C VAL A 10 -0.39 15.38 20.38
N ASP A 11 -0.32 16.20 21.43
CA ASP A 11 0.28 17.54 21.38
C ASP A 11 0.67 17.92 22.81
N ASP A 12 1.87 18.44 23.05
CA ASP A 12 2.32 18.85 24.38
C ASP A 12 1.66 20.16 24.84
N GLU A 13 1.25 21.01 23.90
CA GLU A 13 0.56 22.26 24.17
C GLU A 13 -0.91 22.04 24.61
N VAL A 14 -1.14 22.16 25.91
CA VAL A 14 -2.46 21.93 26.54
C VAL A 14 -3.62 22.68 25.88
N ASN A 15 -3.40 23.91 25.42
CA ASN A 15 -4.43 24.73 24.81
C ASN A 15 -4.83 24.23 23.42
N ILE A 16 -3.83 23.83 22.61
CA ILE A 16 -4.05 23.29 21.27
C ILE A 16 -4.74 21.93 21.39
N ARG A 17 -4.21 21.04 22.24
CA ARG A 17 -4.80 19.72 22.54
C ARG A 17 -6.26 19.82 22.95
N ARG A 18 -6.60 20.67 23.93
CA ARG A 18 -7.99 20.87 24.38
C ARG A 18 -8.91 21.41 23.29
N THR A 19 -8.42 22.36 22.49
CA THR A 19 -9.19 22.95 21.40
C THR A 19 -9.51 21.91 20.33
N LEU A 20 -8.52 21.13 19.90
CA LEU A 20 -8.69 20.06 18.91
C LEU A 20 -9.63 18.96 19.44
N VAL A 21 -9.44 18.50 20.67
CA VAL A 21 -10.32 17.50 21.28
C VAL A 21 -11.77 17.98 21.32
N ALA A 22 -12.03 19.19 21.80
CA ALA A 22 -13.38 19.74 21.86
C ALA A 22 -14.00 19.92 20.47
N LEU A 23 -13.22 20.35 19.47
CA LEU A 23 -13.66 20.51 18.09
C LEU A 23 -14.07 19.17 17.47
N LEU A 24 -13.26 18.14 17.66
CA LEU A 24 -13.46 16.81 17.08
C LEU A 24 -14.61 16.07 17.78
N GLN A 25 -14.71 16.16 19.11
CA GLN A 25 -15.83 15.60 19.87
C GLN A 25 -17.17 16.24 19.45
N ARG A 26 -17.21 17.56 19.28
CA ARG A 26 -18.39 18.27 18.77
C ARG A 26 -18.78 17.84 17.35
N SER A 27 -17.81 17.36 16.57
CA SER A 27 -18.03 16.83 15.22
C SER A 27 -18.51 15.38 15.22
N GLY A 28 -18.72 14.78 16.40
CA GLY A 28 -19.26 13.44 16.56
C GLY A 28 -18.21 12.34 16.65
N TYR A 29 -16.93 12.65 16.85
CA TYR A 29 -15.87 11.64 17.00
C TYR A 29 -15.63 11.25 18.45
N THR A 30 -15.18 10.02 18.67
CA THR A 30 -14.63 9.59 19.97
C THR A 30 -13.17 9.99 20.00
N VAL A 31 -12.77 10.85 20.93
CA VAL A 31 -11.41 11.42 20.93
C VAL A 31 -10.74 11.18 22.26
N GLU A 32 -9.56 10.57 22.20
CA GLU A 32 -8.62 10.50 23.32
C GLU A 32 -7.41 11.36 23.02
N SER A 33 -6.70 11.78 24.07
CA SER A 33 -5.56 12.67 23.92
C SER A 33 -4.40 12.28 24.80
N ALA A 34 -3.19 12.45 24.31
CA ALA A 34 -1.95 12.29 25.04
C ALA A 34 -1.17 13.61 25.07
N GLU A 35 -0.45 13.87 26.16
CA GLU A 35 0.37 15.08 26.33
C GLU A 35 1.83 14.89 25.93
N ASN A 36 2.25 13.65 25.66
CA ASN A 36 3.59 13.30 25.21
C ASN A 36 3.57 12.00 24.39
N GLY A 37 4.69 11.69 23.74
CA GLY A 37 4.80 10.51 22.88
C GLY A 37 4.73 9.18 23.65
N GLU A 38 5.24 9.12 24.87
CA GLU A 38 5.21 7.93 25.72
C GLU A 38 3.78 7.52 26.08
N GLU A 39 2.95 8.49 26.50
CA GLU A 39 1.54 8.28 26.76
C GLU A 39 0.80 7.85 25.48
N ALA A 40 1.11 8.48 24.35
CA ALA A 40 0.51 8.12 23.06
C ALA A 40 0.79 6.66 22.69
N VAL A 41 2.03 6.18 22.86
CA VAL A 41 2.40 4.78 22.60
C VAL A 41 1.64 3.83 23.53
N VAL A 42 1.51 4.16 24.82
CA VAL A 42 0.73 3.35 25.77
C VAL A 42 -0.74 3.26 25.36
N LEU A 43 -1.34 4.35 24.86
CA LEU A 43 -2.72 4.34 24.34
C LEU A 43 -2.83 3.48 23.07
N LEU A 44 -1.88 3.61 22.14
CA LEU A 44 -1.82 2.81 20.91
C LEU A 44 -1.67 1.30 21.18
N GLU A 45 -1.13 0.91 22.33
CA GLU A 45 -1.05 -0.49 22.76
C GLU A 45 -2.34 -1.01 23.38
N LYS A 46 -3.04 -0.15 24.13
CA LYS A 46 -4.26 -0.55 24.86
C LYS A 46 -5.47 -0.70 23.95
N GLN A 47 -5.53 0.06 22.85
CA GLN A 47 -6.71 0.11 22.00
C GLN A 47 -6.41 0.61 20.59
N ARG A 48 -7.37 0.38 19.69
CA ARG A 48 -7.29 0.82 18.30
C ARG A 48 -7.89 2.20 18.06
N PHE A 49 -7.26 2.93 17.15
CA PHE A 49 -7.68 4.23 16.66
C PHE A 49 -7.76 4.17 15.13
N ASP A 50 -8.74 4.89 14.58
CA ASP A 50 -8.89 5.06 13.13
C ASP A 50 -7.96 6.16 12.61
N LEU A 51 -7.66 7.15 13.45
CA LEU A 51 -6.83 8.29 13.06
C LEU A 51 -6.02 8.87 14.24
N LEU A 52 -4.77 9.21 13.97
CA LEU A 52 -3.81 9.88 14.84
C LEU A 52 -3.57 11.31 14.33
N LEU A 53 -3.82 12.32 15.17
CA LEU A 53 -3.28 13.67 14.99
C LEU A 53 -2.08 13.82 15.92
N VAL A 54 -0.90 14.13 15.40
CA VAL A 54 0.35 14.19 16.20
C VAL A 54 1.17 15.42 15.90
N ASP A 55 1.60 16.14 16.93
CA ASP A 55 2.60 17.19 16.81
C ASP A 55 4.00 16.62 16.57
N LEU A 56 4.78 17.25 15.68
CA LEU A 56 6.16 16.84 15.42
C LEU A 56 7.09 17.19 16.58
N LYS A 57 6.89 18.35 17.21
CA LYS A 57 7.84 18.92 18.17
C LYS A 57 7.34 18.77 19.59
N MET A 58 7.56 17.59 20.16
CA MET A 58 7.26 17.30 21.57
C MET A 58 8.54 17.06 22.37
N PRO A 59 8.59 17.43 23.66
CA PRO A 59 9.69 17.07 24.55
C PRO A 59 9.67 15.56 24.85
N GLY A 60 10.86 14.95 24.95
CA GLY A 60 10.99 13.51 25.18
C GLY A 60 10.91 12.74 23.86
N MET A 61 9.93 11.84 23.74
CA MET A 61 9.66 11.14 22.48
C MET A 61 9.07 12.10 21.43
N ASP A 62 9.75 12.18 20.27
CA ASP A 62 9.32 13.05 19.17
C ASP A 62 8.08 12.48 18.43
N GLY A 63 7.39 13.35 17.67
CA GLY A 63 6.20 12.95 16.92
C GLY A 63 6.46 11.86 15.87
N MET A 64 7.63 11.83 15.25
CA MET A 64 7.99 10.82 14.24
C MET A 64 8.21 9.44 14.86
N GLN A 65 8.71 9.37 16.09
CA GLN A 65 8.81 8.14 16.86
C GLN A 65 7.42 7.59 17.20
N VAL A 66 6.46 8.47 17.52
CA VAL A 66 5.05 8.08 17.70
C VAL A 66 4.44 7.57 16.40
N VAL A 67 4.69 8.24 15.26
CA VAL A 67 4.25 7.79 13.93
C VAL A 67 4.79 6.39 13.62
N ALA A 68 6.08 6.15 13.84
CA ALA A 68 6.70 4.85 13.61
C ALA A 68 6.11 3.75 14.52
N ALA A 69 5.88 4.08 15.80
CA ALA A 69 5.25 3.17 16.76
C ALA A 69 3.79 2.84 16.38
N ALA A 70 3.03 3.84 15.92
CA ALA A 70 1.66 3.70 15.44
C ALA A 70 1.61 2.79 14.21
N ARG A 71 2.46 3.03 13.21
CA ARG A 71 2.52 2.22 11.97
C ARG A 71 2.89 0.76 12.23
N THR A 72 3.80 0.51 13.17
CA THR A 72 4.19 -0.86 13.53
C THR A 72 3.05 -1.65 14.18
N ARG A 73 2.23 -0.98 15.01
CA ARG A 73 1.17 -1.63 15.81
C ARG A 73 -0.18 -1.65 15.12
N GLN A 74 -0.50 -0.58 14.40
CA GLN A 74 -1.77 -0.33 13.74
C GLN A 74 -1.50 0.12 12.30
N PRO A 75 -1.17 -0.81 11.38
CA PRO A 75 -0.77 -0.45 10.01
C PRO A 75 -1.83 0.36 9.25
N GLU A 76 -3.10 0.18 9.60
CA GLU A 76 -4.27 0.80 8.96
C GLU A 76 -4.60 2.18 9.54
N ILE A 77 -3.97 2.62 10.65
CA ILE A 77 -4.28 3.93 11.23
C ILE A 77 -3.98 5.07 10.26
N GLU A 78 -4.86 6.04 10.13
CA GLU A 78 -4.57 7.26 9.39
C GLU A 78 -3.77 8.23 10.25
N ILE A 79 -2.83 8.96 9.66
CA ILE A 79 -1.94 9.83 10.43
C ILE A 79 -1.99 11.22 9.83
N ILE A 80 -2.33 12.21 10.63
CA ILE A 80 -2.24 13.62 10.29
C ILE A 80 -1.21 14.26 11.22
N VAL A 81 -0.24 14.94 10.65
CA VAL A 81 0.83 15.58 11.39
C VAL A 81 0.53 17.06 11.59
N LEU A 82 0.79 17.60 12.78
CA LEU A 82 0.67 19.02 13.12
C LEU A 82 2.07 19.67 13.11
N THR A 83 2.21 20.84 12.48
CA THR A 83 3.48 21.61 12.39
C THR A 83 3.30 23.11 12.67
N GLY A 84 4.31 23.76 13.26
CA GLY A 84 4.23 25.13 13.77
C GLY A 84 4.68 26.27 12.84
N HIS A 85 5.53 26.05 11.83
CA HIS A 85 6.10 27.15 11.01
C HIS A 85 6.23 26.80 9.52
N GLY A 86 5.88 27.74 8.63
CA GLY A 86 5.81 27.52 7.18
C GLY A 86 7.10 27.72 6.36
N SER A 87 8.26 28.06 6.96
CA SER A 87 9.44 28.50 6.18
C SER A 87 10.75 27.70 6.35
N LEU A 88 10.82 26.64 7.19
CA LEU A 88 12.07 25.85 7.32
C LEU A 88 11.89 24.44 7.92
N GLU A 89 10.96 23.65 7.37
CA GLU A 89 10.85 22.19 7.65
C GLU A 89 10.84 21.37 6.35
N THR A 90 11.55 21.89 5.35
CA THR A 90 11.98 21.28 4.07
C THR A 90 12.80 19.99 4.23
N ALA A 91 12.82 19.38 5.42
CA ALA A 91 13.37 18.05 5.70
C ALA A 91 12.28 16.98 5.89
N VAL A 92 10.99 17.38 5.90
CA VAL A 92 9.84 16.46 5.91
C VAL A 92 9.59 15.84 4.52
N GLU A 93 10.19 16.40 3.46
CA GLU A 93 10.15 15.85 2.09
C GLU A 93 10.82 14.47 1.93
N GLY A 94 11.65 14.04 2.88
CA GLY A 94 12.32 12.73 2.83
C GLY A 94 11.50 11.54 3.33
N LEU A 95 10.39 11.77 4.04
CA LEU A 95 9.64 10.71 4.73
C LEU A 95 8.14 10.73 4.39
N HIS A 96 7.82 10.72 3.09
CA HIS A 96 6.46 10.52 2.56
C HIS A 96 5.83 9.17 2.93
N GLN A 97 6.53 8.28 3.65
CA GLN A 97 6.05 6.94 3.96
C GLN A 97 5.12 6.96 5.19
N GLY A 98 3.81 6.97 4.92
CA GLY A 98 2.79 6.60 5.90
C GLY A 98 2.20 7.76 6.71
N VAL A 99 2.11 8.96 6.16
CA VAL A 99 1.27 10.05 6.71
C VAL A 99 0.24 10.45 5.66
N PHE A 100 -1.00 10.67 6.09
CA PHE A 100 -2.10 11.06 5.21
C PHE A 100 -2.02 12.54 4.82
N ASP A 101 -1.78 13.43 5.79
CA ASP A 101 -1.72 14.88 5.55
C ASP A 101 -0.90 15.62 6.63
N TYR A 102 -0.52 16.86 6.33
CA TYR A 102 0.18 17.78 7.23
C TYR A 102 -0.64 19.06 7.43
N LEU A 103 -0.93 19.41 8.69
CA LEU A 103 -1.66 20.63 9.05
C LEU A 103 -0.77 21.58 9.84
N LEU A 104 -0.88 22.87 9.50
CA LEU A 104 -0.30 23.90 10.34
C LEU A 104 -1.11 23.99 11.65
N LYS A 105 -0.46 24.19 12.80
CA LYS A 105 -1.14 24.44 14.08
C LYS A 105 -2.03 25.69 14.02
N THR A 106 -1.75 26.61 13.10
CA THR A 106 -2.57 27.81 12.80
C THR A 106 -3.74 27.54 11.85
N THR A 107 -3.95 26.30 11.41
CA THR A 107 -5.04 25.94 10.50
C THR A 107 -6.39 26.22 11.16
N GLU A 108 -7.29 26.84 10.40
CA GLU A 108 -8.63 27.14 10.90
C GLU A 108 -9.43 25.87 11.22
N PRO A 109 -10.24 25.87 12.31
CA PRO A 109 -10.99 24.70 12.75
C PRO A 109 -11.82 23.97 11.66
N PRO A 110 -12.52 24.66 10.74
CA PRO A 110 -13.29 23.97 9.69
C PRO A 110 -12.42 23.11 8.77
N LYS A 111 -11.20 23.59 8.47
CA LYS A 111 -10.26 22.90 7.59
C LYS A 111 -9.66 21.67 8.27
N VAL A 112 -9.41 21.72 9.59
CA VAL A 112 -9.01 20.53 10.36
C VAL A 112 -10.06 19.43 10.26
N ILE A 113 -11.35 19.77 10.45
CA ILE A 113 -12.45 18.81 10.34
C ILE A 113 -12.54 18.22 8.93
N GLU A 114 -12.37 19.04 7.90
CA GLU A 114 -12.40 18.59 6.50
C GLU A 114 -11.32 17.54 6.22
N ARG A 115 -10.10 17.77 6.72
CA ARG A 115 -8.96 16.86 6.53
C ARG A 115 -9.12 15.56 7.30
N VAL A 116 -9.63 15.65 8.54
CA VAL A 116 -9.99 14.47 9.34
C VAL A 116 -11.07 13.63 8.65
N LYS A 117 -12.10 14.26 8.07
CA LYS A 117 -13.13 13.55 7.29
C LYS A 117 -12.56 12.86 6.07
N ALA A 118 -11.66 13.52 5.33
CA ALA A 118 -11.01 12.95 4.16
C ALA A 118 -10.19 11.70 4.54
N ALA A 119 -9.41 11.79 5.61
CA ALA A 119 -8.60 10.69 6.12
C ALA A 119 -9.47 9.49 6.56
N LEU A 120 -10.51 9.72 7.36
CA LEU A 120 -11.41 8.64 7.79
C LEU A 120 -12.18 8.01 6.62
N THR A 121 -12.52 8.80 5.61
CA THR A 121 -13.14 8.27 4.38
C THR A 121 -12.16 7.34 3.66
N HIS A 122 -10.91 7.74 3.53
CA HIS A 122 -9.85 6.93 2.96
C HIS A 122 -9.64 5.62 3.76
N HIS A 123 -9.54 5.69 5.09
CA HIS A 123 -9.48 4.53 5.97
C HIS A 123 -10.63 3.54 5.69
N SER A 124 -11.87 4.04 5.72
CA SER A 124 -13.06 3.19 5.52
C SER A 124 -13.09 2.51 4.15
N GLN A 125 -12.58 3.16 3.11
CA GLN A 125 -12.47 2.60 1.76
C GLN A 125 -11.42 1.49 1.72
N GLN A 126 -10.26 1.69 2.33
CA GLN A 126 -9.20 0.68 2.40
C GLN A 126 -9.66 -0.55 3.20
N THR A 127 -10.26 -0.37 4.37
CA THR A 127 -10.80 -1.47 5.17
C THR A 127 -11.88 -2.24 4.41
N ARG A 128 -12.79 -1.53 3.72
CA ARG A 128 -13.83 -2.15 2.91
C ARG A 128 -13.27 -2.94 1.74
N GLN A 129 -12.29 -2.38 1.03
CA GLN A 129 -11.64 -3.05 -0.09
C GLN A 129 -10.95 -4.33 0.36
N LYS A 130 -10.20 -4.29 1.46
CA LYS A 130 -9.55 -5.45 2.04
C LYS A 130 -10.56 -6.52 2.48
N ALA A 131 -11.63 -6.13 3.16
CA ALA A 131 -12.69 -7.05 3.56
C ALA A 131 -13.38 -7.73 2.36
N LEU A 132 -13.57 -7.00 1.25
CA LEU A 132 -14.10 -7.59 0.01
C LEU A 132 -13.11 -8.58 -0.60
N LEU A 133 -11.82 -8.28 -0.63
CA LEU A 133 -10.79 -9.21 -1.12
C LEU A 133 -10.73 -10.48 -0.27
N ASP A 134 -10.79 -10.36 1.06
CA ASP A 134 -10.82 -11.49 1.98
C ASP A 134 -12.06 -12.37 1.78
N MET A 135 -13.21 -11.75 1.52
CA MET A 135 -14.46 -12.45 1.23
C MET A 135 -14.40 -13.20 -0.10
N VAL A 136 -13.85 -12.58 -1.15
CA VAL A 136 -13.64 -13.24 -2.45
C VAL A 136 -12.69 -14.43 -2.29
N GLY A 137 -11.57 -14.26 -1.58
CA GLY A 137 -10.63 -15.34 -1.30
C GLY A 137 -11.31 -16.52 -0.58
N SER A 138 -12.08 -16.22 0.46
CA SER A 138 -12.81 -17.23 1.24
C SER A 138 -13.85 -17.97 0.38
N ALA A 139 -14.58 -17.27 -0.50
CA ALA A 139 -15.56 -17.89 -1.39
C ALA A 139 -14.89 -18.77 -2.47
N VAL A 140 -13.73 -18.36 -3.00
CA VAL A 140 -12.94 -19.17 -3.94
C VAL A 140 -12.46 -20.45 -3.27
N ASP A 141 -11.96 -20.37 -2.04
CA ASP A 141 -11.52 -21.54 -1.27
C ASP A 141 -12.70 -22.49 -0.97
N GLU A 142 -13.87 -21.95 -0.65
CA GLU A 142 -15.08 -22.75 -0.44
C GLU A 142 -15.53 -23.48 -1.72
N LEU A 143 -15.55 -22.79 -2.87
CA LEU A 143 -15.87 -23.39 -4.16
C LEU A 143 -14.87 -24.49 -4.56
N ARG A 144 -13.56 -24.27 -4.34
CA ARG A 144 -12.53 -25.29 -4.54
C ARG A 144 -12.77 -26.51 -3.65
N SER A 145 -13.14 -26.30 -2.38
CA SER A 145 -13.42 -27.37 -1.42
C SER A 145 -14.66 -28.21 -1.76
N GLN A 146 -15.67 -27.60 -2.40
CA GLN A 146 -16.88 -28.29 -2.87
C GLN A 146 -16.63 -29.09 -4.15
N GLN A 147 -15.77 -28.59 -5.05
CA GLN A 147 -15.30 -29.37 -6.21
C GLN A 147 -14.47 -30.58 -5.77
N THR A 148 -13.66 -30.47 -4.71
CA THR A 148 -12.88 -31.60 -4.18
C THR A 148 -13.73 -32.72 -3.57
N ARG A 149 -14.98 -32.46 -3.17
CA ARG A 149 -15.92 -33.51 -2.70
C ARG A 149 -16.64 -34.26 -3.82
N SER A 150 -16.67 -33.72 -5.04
CA SER A 150 -17.27 -34.40 -6.20
C SER A 150 -16.25 -35.12 -7.08
N GLU A 151 -14.95 -34.94 -6.83
CA GLU A 151 -13.84 -35.54 -7.59
C GLU A 151 -13.01 -36.51 -6.73
N SER A 152 -13.68 -37.38 -5.96
CA SER A 152 -13.01 -38.50 -5.30
C SER A 152 -12.71 -39.64 -6.28
N SER A 153 -11.84 -39.38 -7.26
CA SER A 153 -10.95 -40.39 -7.87
C SER A 153 -10.08 -39.70 -8.92
N GLU A 154 -8.77 -39.97 -8.86
CA GLU A 154 -7.71 -39.60 -9.84
C GLU A 154 -6.83 -38.37 -9.54
N ARG A 155 -5.92 -38.55 -8.56
CA ARG A 155 -4.50 -38.11 -8.48
C ARG A 155 -4.09 -36.62 -8.73
N THR A 156 -3.52 -36.07 -7.63
CA THR A 156 -2.24 -35.31 -7.48
C THR A 156 -2.07 -33.83 -7.87
N GLY A 157 -1.53 -33.03 -6.94
CA GLY A 157 -0.32 -32.23 -7.20
C GLY A 157 -0.34 -30.69 -7.09
N PRO A 158 0.83 -30.02 -7.21
CA PRO A 158 1.16 -28.64 -6.78
C PRO A 158 0.55 -27.49 -7.61
N SER A 159 -0.49 -27.76 -8.38
CA SER A 159 -0.92 -26.94 -9.51
C SER A 159 -1.58 -25.61 -9.13
N ASP A 160 -1.90 -25.40 -7.86
CA ASP A 160 -2.67 -24.23 -7.39
C ASP A 160 -1.81 -22.97 -7.15
N ARG A 161 -0.51 -23.02 -7.49
CA ARG A 161 0.49 -21.94 -7.28
C ARG A 161 1.38 -21.66 -8.52
N LEU A 162 0.99 -22.17 -9.68
CA LEU A 162 1.72 -22.00 -10.94
C LEU A 162 0.98 -21.01 -11.85
N VAL A 163 1.52 -19.81 -12.04
CA VAL A 163 1.03 -18.85 -13.03
C VAL A 163 1.62 -19.22 -14.40
N THR A 164 0.78 -19.36 -15.42
CA THR A 164 1.22 -19.71 -16.78
C THR A 164 0.71 -18.68 -17.78
N ALA A 165 1.63 -18.09 -18.55
CA ALA A 165 1.32 -17.12 -19.60
C ALA A 165 2.09 -17.50 -20.88
N GLY A 166 1.47 -18.32 -21.73
CA GLY A 166 2.14 -18.83 -22.93
C GLY A 166 3.33 -19.72 -22.59
N ALA A 167 4.51 -19.37 -23.07
CA ALA A 167 5.77 -20.06 -22.79
C ALA A 167 6.31 -19.81 -21.36
N LEU A 168 5.80 -18.80 -20.66
CA LEU A 168 6.23 -18.43 -19.31
C LEU A 168 5.46 -19.23 -18.26
N GLN A 169 6.18 -19.83 -17.32
CA GLN A 169 5.65 -20.46 -16.12
C GLN A 169 6.31 -19.86 -14.88
N ILE A 170 5.52 -19.53 -13.86
CA ILE A 170 6.00 -18.93 -12.62
C ILE A 170 5.44 -19.71 -11.43
N ASP A 171 6.31 -20.31 -10.64
CA ASP A 171 5.97 -20.91 -9.35
C ASP A 171 6.10 -19.83 -8.27
N THR A 172 4.96 -19.37 -7.76
CA THR A 172 4.90 -18.26 -6.78
C THR A 172 5.40 -18.68 -5.40
N TRP A 173 5.38 -19.97 -5.07
CA TRP A 173 5.85 -20.48 -3.79
C TRP A 173 7.38 -20.64 -3.77
N ARG A 174 7.93 -21.18 -4.85
CA ARG A 174 9.38 -21.37 -4.99
C ARG A 174 10.10 -20.10 -5.46
N GLN A 175 9.36 -19.08 -5.88
CA GLN A 175 9.86 -17.87 -6.53
C GLN A 175 10.77 -18.19 -7.73
N VAL A 176 10.35 -19.17 -8.54
CA VAL A 176 11.07 -19.60 -9.74
C VAL A 176 10.22 -19.31 -10.97
N ALA A 177 10.84 -18.76 -12.01
CA ALA A 177 10.21 -18.56 -13.30
C ALA A 177 10.98 -19.32 -14.39
N THR A 178 10.27 -19.93 -15.33
CA THR A 178 10.83 -20.56 -16.52
C THR A 178 10.16 -20.01 -17.78
N ILE A 179 10.91 -19.86 -18.87
CA ILE A 179 10.35 -19.52 -20.18
C ILE A 179 10.89 -20.49 -21.22
N ASP A 180 10.01 -21.07 -22.03
CA ASP A 180 10.37 -22.12 -23.00
C ASP A 180 11.16 -23.28 -22.35
N GLY A 181 10.82 -23.60 -21.09
CA GLY A 181 11.50 -24.62 -20.27
C GLY A 181 12.85 -24.18 -19.67
N ARG A 182 13.34 -22.98 -19.96
CA ARG A 182 14.58 -22.41 -19.39
C ARG A 182 14.32 -21.67 -18.09
N SER A 183 15.03 -22.01 -17.02
CA SER A 183 14.98 -21.26 -15.74
C SER A 183 15.56 -19.85 -15.86
N LEU A 184 14.87 -18.88 -15.26
CA LEU A 184 15.24 -17.47 -15.25
C LEU A 184 15.90 -17.09 -13.93
N SER A 185 17.07 -16.43 -14.01
CA SER A 185 17.73 -15.84 -12.84
C SER A 185 17.24 -14.40 -12.64
N LEU A 186 16.25 -14.22 -11.77
CA LEU A 186 15.59 -12.94 -11.52
C LEU A 186 15.94 -12.39 -10.14
N THR A 187 16.12 -11.08 -10.03
CA THR A 187 16.09 -10.38 -8.75
C THR A 187 14.66 -10.37 -8.17
N PRO A 188 14.46 -10.13 -6.87
CA PRO A 188 13.12 -10.09 -6.29
C PRO A 188 12.18 -9.09 -6.99
N THR A 189 12.68 -7.90 -7.35
CA THR A 189 11.87 -6.88 -8.03
C THR A 189 11.54 -7.29 -9.46
N GLU A 190 12.49 -7.83 -10.22
CA GLU A 190 12.23 -8.35 -11.58
C GLU A 190 11.22 -9.49 -11.56
N PHE A 191 11.31 -10.40 -10.58
CA PHE A 191 10.34 -11.47 -10.39
C PHE A 191 8.92 -10.91 -10.17
N ARG A 192 8.77 -9.91 -9.29
CA ARG A 192 7.47 -9.28 -9.03
C ARG A 192 6.92 -8.52 -10.25
N VAL A 193 7.77 -7.81 -10.99
CA VAL A 193 7.38 -7.15 -12.24
C VAL A 193 6.89 -8.17 -13.27
N LEU A 194 7.65 -9.26 -13.46
CA LEU A 194 7.30 -10.32 -14.40
C LEU A 194 6.02 -11.06 -14.00
N LEU A 195 5.86 -11.35 -12.71
CA LEU A 195 4.64 -11.95 -12.16
C LEU A 195 3.42 -11.07 -12.43
N CYS A 196 3.50 -9.77 -12.13
CA CYS A 196 2.39 -8.86 -12.38
C CYS A 196 2.01 -8.78 -13.87
N LEU A 197 3.01 -8.72 -14.74
CA LEU A 197 2.84 -8.76 -16.19
C LEU A 197 2.20 -10.07 -16.67
N ALA A 198 2.58 -11.20 -16.09
CA ALA A 198 2.04 -12.53 -16.42
C ALA A 198 0.59 -12.69 -15.93
N GLU A 199 0.26 -12.21 -14.73
CA GLU A 199 -1.11 -12.22 -14.18
C GLU A 199 -2.08 -11.38 -15.02
N HIS A 200 -1.56 -10.32 -15.66
CA HIS A 200 -2.32 -9.43 -16.54
C HIS A 200 -1.97 -9.64 -18.02
N ALA A 201 -1.50 -10.83 -18.39
CA ALA A 201 -1.10 -11.13 -19.76
C ALA A 201 -2.20 -10.77 -20.77
N GLY A 202 -1.84 -10.09 -21.85
CA GLY A 202 -2.78 -9.56 -22.83
C GLY A 202 -3.34 -8.16 -22.52
N ASN A 203 -3.15 -7.64 -21.31
CA ASN A 203 -3.57 -6.28 -20.93
C ASN A 203 -2.39 -5.32 -20.75
N MET A 204 -2.59 -4.06 -21.16
CA MET A 204 -1.58 -3.02 -20.94
C MET A 204 -1.59 -2.59 -19.47
N LEU A 205 -0.41 -2.61 -18.85
CA LEU A 205 -0.16 -2.06 -17.53
C LEU A 205 0.62 -0.75 -17.66
N SER A 206 0.18 0.30 -16.97
CA SER A 206 0.88 1.58 -16.91
C SER A 206 2.13 1.52 -16.02
N TYR A 207 2.98 2.55 -16.08
CA TYR A 207 4.18 2.58 -15.25
C TYR A 207 3.81 2.56 -13.76
N SER A 208 2.84 3.39 -13.37
CA SER A 208 2.35 3.45 -11.98
C SER A 208 1.75 2.12 -11.52
N GLN A 209 1.01 1.41 -12.38
CA GLN A 209 0.47 0.09 -12.07
C GLN A 209 1.58 -0.94 -11.85
N LEU A 210 2.64 -0.93 -12.67
CA LEU A 210 3.78 -1.83 -12.53
C LEU A 210 4.59 -1.56 -11.25
N VAL A 211 4.80 -0.29 -10.88
CA VAL A 211 5.45 0.06 -9.60
C VAL A 211 4.61 -0.41 -8.43
N ARG A 212 3.31 -0.13 -8.42
CA ARG A 212 2.42 -0.56 -7.35
C ARG A 212 2.44 -2.07 -7.16
N CYS A 213 2.37 -2.84 -8.25
CA CYS A 213 2.43 -4.29 -8.21
C CYS A 213 3.78 -4.81 -7.68
N ALA A 214 4.89 -4.25 -8.18
CA ALA A 214 6.23 -4.75 -7.94
C ALA A 214 6.85 -4.26 -6.62
N GLN A 215 6.43 -3.10 -6.11
CA GLN A 215 7.05 -2.45 -4.95
C GLN A 215 6.04 -2.09 -3.86
N GLY A 216 4.75 -2.02 -4.17
CA GLY A 216 3.68 -1.87 -3.17
C GLY A 216 3.35 -0.43 -2.76
N TYR A 217 3.83 0.58 -3.49
CA TYR A 217 3.46 1.99 -3.29
C TYR A 217 3.01 2.63 -4.61
N ASP A 218 2.19 3.68 -4.51
CA ASP A 218 1.77 4.47 -5.66
C ASP A 218 2.85 5.51 -6.00
N ALA A 219 3.14 5.66 -7.28
CA ALA A 219 4.04 6.68 -7.83
C ALA A 219 3.34 7.36 -9.02
N ASP A 220 3.67 8.63 -9.28
CA ASP A 220 3.18 9.29 -10.49
C ASP A 220 3.79 8.64 -11.76
N GLU A 221 3.19 8.89 -12.93
CA GLU A 221 3.62 8.22 -14.16
C GLU A 221 5.05 8.58 -14.61
N ALA A 222 5.57 9.75 -14.23
CA ALA A 222 6.92 10.17 -14.59
C ALA A 222 7.95 9.43 -13.72
N GLU A 223 7.77 9.48 -12.41
CA GLU A 223 8.59 8.76 -11.43
C GLU A 223 8.53 7.25 -11.67
N ALA A 224 7.33 6.71 -11.84
CA ALA A 224 7.14 5.29 -12.07
C ALA A 224 7.82 4.81 -13.36
N GLY A 225 7.83 5.65 -14.38
CA GLY A 225 8.54 5.38 -15.62
C GLY A 225 10.04 5.18 -15.39
N ASP A 226 10.66 6.03 -14.57
CA ASP A 226 12.10 5.98 -14.31
C ASP A 226 12.50 4.80 -13.42
N LEU A 227 11.60 4.34 -12.55
CA LEU A 227 11.78 3.13 -11.74
C LEU A 227 11.61 1.83 -12.54
N ILE A 228 10.66 1.78 -13.48
CA ILE A 228 10.31 0.53 -14.18
C ILE A 228 11.14 0.27 -15.42
N LYS A 229 11.52 1.31 -16.19
CA LYS A 229 12.30 1.13 -17.44
C LYS A 229 13.57 0.28 -17.24
N PRO A 230 14.39 0.44 -16.18
CA PRO A 230 15.56 -0.41 -15.96
C PRO A 230 15.21 -1.89 -15.75
N HIS A 231 14.15 -2.17 -14.97
CA HIS A 231 13.70 -3.55 -14.74
C HIS A 231 13.16 -4.21 -16.00
N ILE A 232 12.40 -3.46 -16.82
CA ILE A 232 11.93 -3.96 -18.12
C ILE A 232 13.10 -4.23 -19.06
N HIS A 233 14.11 -3.37 -19.07
CA HIS A 233 15.33 -3.60 -19.83
C HIS A 233 16.01 -4.91 -19.42
N HIS A 234 16.23 -5.14 -18.13
CA HIS A 234 16.85 -6.38 -17.64
C HIS A 234 15.97 -7.61 -17.87
N LEU A 235 14.65 -7.50 -17.73
CA LEU A 235 13.74 -8.59 -18.03
C LEU A 235 13.85 -9.01 -19.49
N ARG A 236 13.90 -8.06 -20.44
CA ARG A 236 14.10 -8.37 -21.86
C ARG A 236 15.36 -9.16 -22.12
N GLN A 237 16.48 -8.80 -21.48
CA GLN A 237 17.74 -9.54 -21.59
C GLN A 237 17.62 -11.00 -21.13
N LYS A 238 16.64 -11.31 -20.28
CA LYS A 238 16.47 -12.63 -19.66
C LYS A 238 15.36 -13.46 -20.31
N ILE A 239 14.30 -12.83 -20.82
CA ILE A 239 13.11 -13.53 -21.32
C ILE A 239 12.98 -13.50 -22.84
N GLU A 240 13.57 -12.51 -23.51
CA GLU A 240 13.45 -12.39 -24.96
C GLU A 240 14.54 -13.20 -25.68
N PRO A 241 14.22 -13.86 -26.80
CA PRO A 241 15.24 -14.41 -27.69
C PRO A 241 16.17 -13.32 -28.26
N ASP A 242 15.60 -12.17 -28.61
CA ASP A 242 16.32 -10.95 -28.99
C ASP A 242 15.76 -9.75 -28.20
N PRO A 243 16.51 -9.19 -27.25
CA PRO A 243 16.08 -8.04 -26.45
C PRO A 243 15.78 -6.77 -27.25
N SER A 244 16.34 -6.64 -28.46
CA SER A 244 16.12 -5.51 -29.37
C SER A 244 14.85 -5.66 -30.20
N ALA A 245 14.35 -6.89 -30.35
CA ALA A 245 13.12 -7.24 -31.05
C ALA A 245 12.20 -8.03 -30.09
N PRO A 246 11.64 -7.38 -29.06
CA PRO A 246 10.90 -8.07 -28.01
C PRO A 246 9.63 -8.71 -28.55
N ARG A 247 9.46 -10.00 -28.27
CA ARG A 247 8.31 -10.83 -28.64
C ARG A 247 7.30 -10.92 -27.50
N TYR A 248 7.77 -11.03 -26.26
CA TYR A 248 6.93 -11.23 -25.09
C TYR A 248 6.56 -9.91 -24.41
N LEU A 249 7.53 -9.02 -24.17
CA LEU A 249 7.36 -7.80 -23.40
C LEU A 249 7.32 -6.56 -24.30
N LEU A 250 6.11 -6.17 -24.68
CA LEU A 250 5.85 -5.14 -25.70
C LEU A 250 5.67 -3.75 -25.08
N ASN A 251 6.13 -2.73 -25.80
CA ASN A 251 5.89 -1.33 -25.44
C ASN A 251 4.52 -0.89 -25.92
N VAL A 252 3.74 -0.23 -25.06
CA VAL A 252 2.57 0.54 -25.46
C VAL A 252 2.92 2.03 -25.38
N ARG A 253 3.07 2.66 -26.55
CA ARG A 253 3.61 4.03 -26.69
C ARG A 253 2.97 5.01 -25.72
N GLY A 254 3.80 5.59 -24.85
CA GLY A 254 3.43 6.64 -23.90
C GLY A 254 2.50 6.21 -22.77
N LYS A 255 2.25 4.90 -22.60
CA LYS A 255 1.28 4.40 -21.60
C LYS A 255 1.84 3.32 -20.69
N GLY A 256 2.74 2.45 -21.17
CA GLY A 256 3.32 1.40 -20.33
C GLY A 256 3.75 0.16 -21.12
N TYR A 257 3.56 -1.01 -20.52
CA TYR A 257 4.02 -2.29 -21.07
C TYR A 257 2.92 -3.34 -21.07
N LEU A 258 3.09 -4.33 -21.94
CA LEU A 258 2.18 -5.44 -22.15
C LEU A 258 2.99 -6.73 -22.21
N PHE A 259 2.50 -7.79 -21.57
CA PHE A 259 3.01 -9.14 -21.81
C PHE A 259 2.13 -9.88 -22.83
N SER A 260 2.73 -10.34 -23.91
CA SER A 260 2.09 -11.10 -24.99
C SER A 260 2.36 -12.59 -24.84
N PRO A 261 1.37 -13.40 -24.41
CA PRO A 261 1.56 -14.84 -24.18
C PRO A 261 1.72 -15.65 -25.47
N VAL A 262 1.26 -15.13 -26.61
CA VAL A 262 1.41 -15.80 -27.92
C VAL A 262 2.76 -15.50 -28.57
N GLY A 263 3.46 -14.49 -28.03
CA GLY A 263 4.62 -13.86 -28.62
C GLY A 263 4.24 -13.14 -29.92
N GLY A 264 4.32 -11.81 -29.90
CA GLY A 264 3.97 -10.97 -31.05
C GLY A 264 4.94 -11.10 -32.23
#